data_AF-A0A3A0D328-F1
#
_entry.id   AF-A0A3A0D328-F1
#
_cell.length_a   1.000
_cell.length_b   1.000
_cell.length_c   1.000
_cell.angle_alpha   90.00
_cell.angle_beta   90.00
_cell.angle_gamma   90.00
#
_symmetry.space_group_name_H-M   'P 1'
#
loop_
_entity.id
_entity.type
_entity.pdbx_description
1 polymer ?
#
loop_
_entity_poly.entity_id
_entity_poly.type
_entity_poly.pdbx_seq_one_letter_code
_entity_poly.pdbx_strand_id
1 'polypeptide(L)'
;MNRRQLQKLGVPPRLAAAAIDALRTAASQDLGFGLKGHRARDLVKQVVASPATFLHDPIWGRLASELAGYQPIELRQPCAYRTWGDDIDSAAHEQMRQACRVPSVVGAALMPDAHVGYGLPIGGVLACDNAVIPYAVGVDIACRMKLSVLDAPVASLHERRDQYRTALERGTRFGVGSEYQQPQSHAVMDEDWNVTRITREKKDVAWRQLGTSGSGNHFVEFGVLSLAAPDEGLGLPAGQYVALLSHSGSRGPGAAVCSTYSAIAQAQLPAELKVLGRLAWLALDAQAGQEYWAAMNLMGRYAAANHAVIHRNVARLLGAEVIAGVENHHNFAWRERHGGRDVVVHRKGATPAAAGVLGVIPGSMADPAFVVRGRGHAESFDSAAHGAGRRMSRRQAHDTFRFSQVRKQLAERGVDVLSAGSDEVPGVYKDIRQVMAAQQELVEVVAQFDPQIVKMCGDGSRAED
;
A
#
# COMPACT_ATOMS: atom_id res chain seq x y z
N MET A 1 -34.78 -4.08 -21.91
CA MET A 1 -33.74 -5.09 -21.60
C MET A 1 -32.67 -4.46 -20.71
N ASN A 2 -32.04 -5.23 -19.82
CA ASN A 2 -30.91 -4.74 -19.02
C ASN A 2 -29.56 -5.00 -19.70
N ARG A 3 -28.47 -4.39 -19.18
CA ARG A 3 -27.12 -4.52 -19.75
C ARG A 3 -26.64 -5.97 -19.87
N ARG A 4 -26.93 -6.84 -18.90
CA ARG A 4 -26.54 -8.26 -18.94
C ARG A 4 -27.26 -9.02 -20.06
N GLN A 5 -28.53 -8.72 -20.29
CA GLN A 5 -29.30 -9.32 -21.38
C GLN A 5 -28.75 -8.90 -22.74
N LEU A 6 -28.36 -7.64 -22.91
CA LEU A 6 -27.76 -7.13 -24.15
C LEU A 6 -26.39 -7.77 -24.44
N GLN A 7 -25.56 -7.94 -23.41
CA GLN A 7 -24.28 -8.64 -23.53
C GLN A 7 -24.45 -10.10 -24.01
N LYS A 8 -25.47 -10.81 -23.50
CA LYS A 8 -25.81 -12.16 -23.98
C LYS A 8 -26.26 -12.20 -25.43
N LEU A 9 -26.64 -11.06 -26.02
CA LEU A 9 -26.94 -10.94 -27.45
C LEU A 9 -25.73 -10.50 -28.29
N GLY A 10 -24.55 -10.37 -27.69
CA GLY A 10 -23.33 -9.95 -28.37
C GLY A 10 -23.13 -8.43 -28.46
N VAL A 11 -23.98 -7.62 -27.80
CA VAL A 11 -23.73 -6.17 -27.69
C VAL A 11 -22.53 -5.95 -26.76
N PRO A 12 -21.45 -5.29 -27.23
CA PRO A 12 -20.33 -5.01 -26.37
C PRO A 12 -20.72 -4.16 -25.16
N PRO A 13 -20.12 -4.39 -23.98
CA PRO A 13 -20.50 -3.68 -22.76
C PRO A 13 -20.51 -2.15 -22.87
N ARG A 14 -19.57 -1.55 -23.62
CA ARG A 14 -19.52 -0.10 -23.88
C ARG A 14 -20.71 0.42 -24.69
N LEU A 15 -21.21 -0.40 -25.61
CA LEU A 15 -22.29 -0.03 -26.53
C LEU A 15 -23.68 -0.31 -25.93
N ALA A 16 -23.73 -0.81 -24.69
CA ALA A 16 -24.99 -1.12 -24.02
C ALA A 16 -25.88 0.12 -23.84
N ALA A 17 -25.31 1.32 -23.69
CA ALA A 17 -26.09 2.56 -23.63
C ALA A 17 -26.77 2.85 -24.98
N ALA A 18 -26.02 2.83 -26.08
CA ALA A 18 -26.56 3.01 -27.43
C ALA A 18 -27.64 1.96 -27.75
N ALA A 19 -27.46 0.71 -27.34
CA ALA A 19 -28.48 -0.33 -27.49
C ALA A 19 -29.72 -0.12 -26.62
N ILE A 20 -29.57 0.40 -25.39
CA ILE A 20 -30.71 0.76 -24.54
C ILE A 20 -31.49 1.93 -25.13
N ASP A 21 -30.79 2.94 -25.65
CA ASP A 21 -31.41 4.10 -26.28
C ASP A 21 -32.16 3.70 -27.55
N ALA A 22 -31.54 2.90 -28.43
CA ALA A 22 -32.20 2.36 -29.63
C ALA A 22 -33.46 1.56 -29.28
N LEU A 23 -33.40 0.70 -28.25
CA LEU A 23 -34.56 -0.05 -27.76
C LEU A 23 -35.67 0.84 -27.19
N ARG A 24 -35.32 1.93 -26.50
CA ARG A 24 -36.29 2.91 -25.99
C ARG A 24 -36.97 3.65 -27.13
N THR A 25 -36.20 4.13 -28.10
CA THR A 25 -36.71 4.81 -29.29
C THR A 25 -37.62 3.89 -30.11
N ALA A 26 -37.21 2.63 -30.32
CA ALA A 26 -38.01 1.61 -30.98
C ALA A 26 -39.33 1.34 -30.26
N ALA A 27 -39.31 1.34 -28.92
CA ALA A 27 -40.52 1.15 -28.13
C ALA A 27 -41.45 2.37 -28.13
N SER A 28 -40.94 3.58 -28.35
CA SER A 28 -41.74 4.82 -28.37
C SER A 28 -42.35 5.16 -29.73
N GLN A 29 -41.72 4.73 -30.83
CA GLN A 29 -42.22 5.03 -32.19
C GLN A 29 -43.30 4.04 -32.69
N ASP A 30 -43.47 2.91 -32.00
CA ASP A 30 -44.56 1.95 -32.25
C ASP A 30 -45.78 2.30 -31.37
N LEU A 31 -46.78 2.97 -31.95
CA LEU A 31 -48.09 3.25 -31.34
C LEU A 31 -48.74 1.99 -30.74
N GLY A 32 -48.80 1.91 -29.40
CA GLY A 32 -49.78 1.10 -28.64
C GLY A 32 -49.59 -0.42 -28.52
N PHE A 33 -48.78 -1.08 -29.35
CA PHE A 33 -48.49 -2.52 -29.23
C PHE A 33 -46.97 -2.78 -29.33
N GLY A 34 -46.28 -2.40 -28.27
CA GLY A 34 -44.82 -2.30 -28.19
C GLY A 34 -44.05 -3.54 -28.64
N LEU A 35 -42.83 -3.28 -29.12
CA LEU A 35 -41.77 -4.25 -29.40
C LEU A 35 -41.79 -5.39 -28.37
N LYS A 36 -42.46 -6.51 -28.70
CA LYS A 36 -42.55 -7.66 -27.81
C LYS A 36 -41.12 -8.15 -27.55
N GLY A 37 -40.85 -8.57 -26.31
CA GLY A 37 -39.49 -8.86 -25.87
C GLY A 37 -38.71 -9.90 -26.70
N HIS A 38 -39.37 -10.71 -27.53
CA HIS A 38 -38.72 -11.58 -28.52
C HIS A 38 -38.19 -10.81 -29.73
N ARG A 39 -39.06 -10.01 -30.37
CA ARG A 39 -38.71 -9.18 -31.55
C ARG A 39 -37.60 -8.17 -31.24
N ALA A 40 -37.60 -7.62 -30.02
CA ALA A 40 -36.50 -6.79 -29.52
C ALA A 40 -35.15 -7.50 -29.49
N ARG A 41 -35.14 -8.76 -29.05
CA ARG A 41 -33.92 -9.56 -28.96
C ARG A 41 -33.41 -9.91 -30.36
N ASP A 42 -34.31 -10.26 -31.28
CA ASP A 42 -33.92 -10.64 -32.64
C ASP A 42 -33.34 -9.46 -33.41
N LEU A 43 -33.95 -8.27 -33.29
CA LEU A 43 -33.43 -7.06 -33.92
C LEU A 43 -32.05 -6.70 -33.38
N VAL A 44 -31.85 -6.74 -32.06
CA VAL A 44 -30.51 -6.50 -31.48
C VAL A 44 -29.49 -7.51 -31.99
N LYS A 45 -29.84 -8.80 -32.10
CA LYS A 45 -28.95 -9.82 -32.67
C LYS A 45 -28.62 -9.53 -34.14
N GLN A 46 -29.60 -9.09 -34.94
CA GLN A 46 -29.38 -8.75 -36.34
C GLN A 46 -28.44 -7.54 -36.50
N VAL A 47 -28.63 -6.50 -35.69
CA VAL A 47 -27.75 -5.32 -35.68
C VAL A 47 -26.32 -5.70 -35.25
N VAL A 48 -26.18 -6.59 -34.27
CA VAL A 48 -24.86 -7.10 -33.84
C VAL A 48 -24.20 -7.96 -34.90
N ALA A 49 -24.95 -8.84 -35.57
CA ALA A 49 -24.43 -9.75 -36.58
C ALA A 49 -24.05 -9.04 -37.89
N SER A 50 -24.81 -8.01 -38.27
CA SER A 50 -24.67 -7.31 -39.54
C SER A 50 -24.80 -5.78 -39.38
N PRO A 51 -23.91 -5.10 -38.63
CA PRO A 51 -24.06 -3.68 -38.36
C PRO A 51 -24.09 -2.83 -39.64
N ALA A 52 -23.37 -3.24 -40.69
CA ALA A 52 -23.36 -2.54 -41.98
C ALA A 52 -24.76 -2.34 -42.59
N THR A 53 -25.71 -3.27 -42.38
CA THR A 53 -27.06 -3.17 -42.96
C THR A 53 -27.95 -2.15 -42.25
N PHE A 54 -27.54 -1.69 -41.06
CA PHE A 54 -28.32 -0.79 -40.22
C PHE A 54 -27.72 0.61 -40.13
N LEU A 55 -26.60 0.92 -40.81
CA LEU A 55 -25.90 2.21 -40.70
C LEU A 55 -26.79 3.44 -40.94
N HIS A 56 -27.77 3.32 -41.84
CA HIS A 56 -28.71 4.39 -42.18
C HIS A 56 -30.08 4.23 -41.50
N ASP A 57 -30.23 3.26 -40.61
CA ASP A 57 -31.49 3.02 -39.89
C ASP A 57 -31.74 4.15 -38.86
N PRO A 58 -32.94 4.76 -38.83
CA PRO A 58 -33.23 5.90 -37.96
C PRO A 58 -33.22 5.57 -36.46
N ILE A 59 -33.32 4.29 -36.10
CA ILE A 59 -33.36 3.82 -34.71
C ILE A 59 -32.04 3.13 -34.35
N TRP A 60 -31.54 2.28 -35.24
CA TRP A 60 -30.39 1.40 -35.00
C TRP A 60 -29.08 1.92 -35.56
N GLY A 61 -29.09 2.96 -36.40
CA GLY A 61 -27.91 3.49 -37.09
C GLY A 61 -26.78 3.92 -36.17
N ARG A 62 -27.11 4.50 -35.01
CA ARG A 62 -26.10 4.82 -33.99
C ARG A 62 -25.41 3.57 -33.44
N LEU A 63 -26.18 2.57 -33.01
CA LEU A 63 -25.64 1.31 -32.48
C LEU A 63 -24.82 0.58 -33.56
N ALA A 64 -25.32 0.56 -34.79
CA ALA A 64 -24.66 -0.05 -35.94
C ALA A 64 -23.31 0.62 -36.27
N SER A 65 -23.27 1.95 -36.30
CA SER A 65 -22.03 2.71 -36.51
C SER A 65 -21.02 2.46 -35.40
N GLU A 66 -21.46 2.51 -34.13
CA GLU A 66 -20.60 2.22 -32.98
C GLU A 66 -20.09 0.76 -32.98
N LEU A 67 -20.89 -0.21 -33.43
CA LEU A 67 -20.49 -1.61 -33.60
C LEU A 67 -19.48 -1.81 -34.72
N ALA A 68 -19.66 -1.13 -35.86
CA ALA A 68 -18.75 -1.22 -37.00
C ALA A 68 -17.34 -0.68 -36.67
N GLY A 69 -17.25 0.32 -35.80
CA GLY A 69 -15.98 0.86 -35.29
C GLY A 69 -15.49 0.20 -34.00
N TYR A 70 -16.19 -0.79 -33.46
CA TYR A 70 -15.83 -1.38 -32.16
C TYR A 70 -14.61 -2.27 -32.27
N GLN A 71 -13.57 -1.92 -31.50
CA GLN A 71 -12.40 -2.76 -31.27
C GLN A 71 -12.38 -3.19 -29.80
N PRO A 72 -12.45 -4.49 -29.47
CA PRO A 72 -12.29 -4.97 -28.11
C PRO A 72 -10.96 -4.50 -27.54
N ILE A 73 -10.94 -4.07 -26.28
CA ILE A 73 -9.66 -3.91 -25.59
C ILE A 73 -9.21 -5.29 -25.10
N GLU A 74 -8.15 -5.80 -25.71
CA GLU A 74 -7.49 -7.01 -25.25
C GLU A 74 -6.58 -6.72 -24.05
N LEU A 75 -6.55 -7.65 -23.10
CA LEU A 75 -5.58 -7.61 -22.02
C LEU A 75 -4.19 -7.89 -22.61
N ARG A 76 -3.22 -7.05 -22.26
CA ARG A 76 -1.84 -7.29 -22.66
C ARG A 76 -1.33 -8.59 -22.06
N GLN A 77 -0.39 -9.22 -22.75
CA GLN A 77 0.43 -10.25 -22.12
C GLN A 77 1.21 -9.61 -20.96
N PRO A 78 1.35 -10.29 -19.82
CA PRO A 78 2.11 -9.76 -18.70
C PRO A 78 3.56 -9.53 -19.12
N CYS A 79 4.13 -8.37 -18.76
CA CYS A 79 5.57 -8.18 -18.87
C CYS A 79 6.33 -9.19 -17.97
N ALA A 80 7.55 -9.52 -18.37
CA ALA A 80 8.46 -10.30 -17.54
C ALA A 80 8.88 -9.47 -16.31
N TYR A 81 9.11 -10.14 -15.19
CA TYR A 81 9.60 -9.53 -13.96
C TYR A 81 10.55 -10.48 -13.23
N ARG A 82 11.53 -9.90 -12.55
CA ARG A 82 12.45 -10.65 -11.69
C ARG A 82 11.82 -10.85 -10.31
N THR A 83 12.05 -12.04 -9.75
CA THR A 83 11.62 -12.41 -8.40
C THR A 83 12.84 -12.71 -7.56
N TRP A 84 12.83 -12.21 -6.33
CA TRP A 84 13.82 -12.52 -5.30
C TRP A 84 13.19 -13.43 -4.25
N GLY A 85 13.89 -14.50 -3.87
CA GLY A 85 13.40 -15.50 -2.91
C GLY A 85 12.44 -16.54 -3.51
N ASP A 86 12.35 -17.68 -2.84
CA ASP A 86 11.62 -18.86 -3.33
C ASP A 86 10.34 -19.16 -2.52
N ASP A 87 10.21 -18.60 -1.31
CA ASP A 87 9.05 -18.79 -0.43
C ASP A 87 7.95 -17.74 -0.74
N ILE A 88 7.41 -17.79 -1.97
CA ILE A 88 6.35 -16.87 -2.42
C ILE A 88 5.17 -17.69 -2.98
N ASP A 89 3.98 -17.48 -2.40
CA ASP A 89 2.77 -18.18 -2.81
C ASP A 89 2.41 -17.92 -4.28
N SER A 90 1.93 -18.96 -4.96
CA SER A 90 1.46 -18.90 -6.35
C SER A 90 0.36 -17.84 -6.57
N ALA A 91 -0.44 -17.56 -5.54
CA ALA A 91 -1.45 -16.52 -5.54
C ALA A 91 -0.85 -15.10 -5.60
N ALA A 92 0.30 -14.86 -4.96
CA ALA A 92 1.01 -13.58 -5.07
C ALA A 92 1.59 -13.41 -6.48
N HIS A 93 2.16 -14.48 -7.06
CA HIS A 93 2.58 -14.48 -8.47
C HIS A 93 1.44 -14.26 -9.45
N GLU A 94 0.24 -14.79 -9.18
CA GLU A 94 -0.95 -14.49 -9.99
C GLU A 94 -1.33 -13.02 -9.91
N GLN A 95 -1.35 -12.42 -8.71
CA GLN A 95 -1.59 -10.98 -8.56
C GLN A 95 -0.55 -10.15 -9.32
N MET A 96 0.73 -10.52 -9.23
CA MET A 96 1.80 -9.84 -9.97
C MET A 96 1.61 -9.96 -11.48
N ARG A 97 1.28 -11.17 -11.99
CA ARG A 97 0.98 -11.38 -13.41
C ARG A 97 -0.23 -10.56 -13.86
N GLN A 98 -1.28 -10.43 -13.05
CA GLN A 98 -2.42 -9.55 -13.37
C GLN A 98 -2.03 -8.07 -13.39
N ALA A 99 -1.21 -7.61 -12.43
CA ALA A 99 -0.67 -6.25 -12.42
C ALA A 99 0.13 -5.95 -13.70
N CYS A 100 0.94 -6.90 -14.14
CA CYS A 100 1.74 -6.78 -15.37
C CYS A 100 0.91 -6.70 -16.66
N ARG A 101 -0.40 -6.98 -16.63
CA ARG A 101 -1.32 -6.84 -17.78
C ARG A 101 -1.90 -5.44 -17.91
N VAL A 102 -1.72 -4.58 -16.91
CA VAL A 102 -2.23 -3.20 -16.94
C VAL A 102 -1.53 -2.45 -18.08
N PRO A 103 -2.28 -1.77 -18.99
CA PRO A 103 -1.69 -1.16 -20.18
C PRO A 103 -0.59 -0.12 -19.93
N SER A 104 -0.60 0.58 -18.81
CA SER A 104 0.44 1.55 -18.46
C SER A 104 1.71 0.91 -17.89
N VAL A 105 1.70 -0.37 -17.54
CA VAL A 105 2.86 -1.02 -16.93
C VAL A 105 3.95 -1.26 -17.96
N VAL A 106 5.15 -0.81 -17.63
CA VAL A 106 6.37 -0.93 -18.45
C VAL A 106 7.46 -1.77 -17.78
N GLY A 107 7.29 -2.12 -16.51
CA GLY A 107 8.24 -2.93 -15.78
C GLY A 107 7.73 -3.35 -14.41
N ALA A 108 8.35 -4.39 -13.85
CA ALA A 108 7.88 -5.03 -12.62
C ALA A 108 9.01 -5.79 -11.92
N ALA A 109 8.91 -5.90 -10.59
CA ALA A 109 9.78 -6.72 -9.74
C ALA A 109 9.00 -7.24 -8.52
N LEU A 110 9.43 -8.37 -7.97
CA LEU A 110 8.80 -9.02 -6.81
C LEU A 110 9.82 -9.37 -5.73
N MET A 111 9.65 -8.81 -4.53
CA MET A 111 10.56 -8.90 -3.40
C MET A 111 10.40 -10.21 -2.61
N PRO A 112 11.38 -10.65 -1.80
CA PRO A 112 11.34 -11.95 -1.11
C PRO A 112 10.30 -12.07 0.01
N ASP A 113 9.84 -10.94 0.54
CA ASP A 113 8.75 -10.87 1.51
C ASP A 113 7.36 -10.91 0.85
N ALA A 114 7.30 -11.11 -0.47
CA ALA A 114 6.05 -11.00 -1.20
C ALA A 114 4.98 -11.98 -0.73
N HIS A 115 3.75 -11.47 -0.65
CA HIS A 115 2.57 -12.24 -0.27
C HIS A 115 1.29 -11.56 -0.81
N VAL A 116 0.17 -12.27 -0.72
CA VAL A 116 -1.12 -11.82 -1.25
C VAL A 116 -1.54 -10.50 -0.61
N GLY A 117 -1.80 -9.50 -1.46
CA GLY A 117 -2.28 -8.18 -1.06
C GLY A 117 -3.61 -7.80 -1.71
N TYR A 118 -3.90 -6.51 -1.74
CA TYR A 118 -5.09 -5.96 -2.40
C TYR A 118 -4.73 -5.23 -3.71
N GLY A 119 -4.97 -5.85 -4.87
CA GLY A 119 -4.51 -5.29 -6.15
C GLY A 119 -3.11 -5.79 -6.47
N LEU A 120 -2.08 -4.96 -6.25
CA LEU A 120 -0.68 -5.40 -6.28
C LEU A 120 -0.39 -6.27 -5.03
N PRO A 121 0.40 -7.37 -5.15
CA PRO A 121 0.87 -8.09 -3.97
C PRO A 121 1.72 -7.18 -3.08
N ILE A 122 1.73 -7.44 -1.78
CA ILE A 122 2.72 -6.84 -0.88
C ILE A 122 4.08 -7.44 -1.26
N GLY A 123 5.16 -6.67 -1.25
CA GLY A 123 6.44 -7.01 -1.86
C GLY A 123 6.50 -6.72 -3.37
N GLY A 124 5.45 -6.14 -3.95
CA GLY A 124 5.38 -5.82 -5.37
C GLY A 124 5.96 -4.45 -5.72
N VAL A 125 6.70 -4.38 -6.82
CA VAL A 125 7.19 -3.13 -7.43
C VAL A 125 6.68 -3.06 -8.87
N LEU A 126 6.05 -1.95 -9.23
CA LEU A 126 5.41 -1.77 -10.54
C LEU A 126 5.77 -0.41 -11.14
N ALA A 127 6.46 -0.41 -12.28
CA ALA A 127 6.78 0.79 -13.04
C ALA A 127 5.73 1.04 -14.12
N CYS A 128 5.11 2.22 -14.08
CA CYS A 128 4.08 2.63 -15.02
C CYS A 128 4.53 3.85 -15.84
N ASP A 129 4.14 3.89 -17.11
CA ASP A 129 4.21 5.08 -17.95
C ASP A 129 3.02 6.01 -17.65
N ASN A 130 3.31 7.25 -17.28
CA ASN A 130 2.37 8.36 -17.04
C ASN A 130 1.08 7.99 -16.27
N ALA A 131 1.13 7.02 -15.36
CA ALA A 131 -0.05 6.53 -14.67
C ALA A 131 0.24 6.15 -13.22
N VAL A 132 -0.77 6.35 -12.38
CA VAL A 132 -0.72 5.99 -10.97
C VAL A 132 -1.90 5.07 -10.61
N ILE A 133 -1.63 4.02 -9.86
CA ILE A 133 -2.59 2.99 -9.45
C ILE A 133 -2.77 3.07 -7.93
N PRO A 134 -3.88 3.65 -7.42
CA PRO A 134 -4.02 3.89 -5.99
C PRO A 134 -3.85 2.64 -5.11
N TYR A 135 -4.39 1.49 -5.50
CA TYR A 135 -4.23 0.24 -4.74
C TYR A 135 -2.84 -0.41 -4.89
N ALA A 136 -2.05 -0.01 -5.88
CA ALA A 136 -0.64 -0.38 -5.99
C ALA A 136 0.27 0.52 -5.14
N VAL A 137 -0.21 1.69 -4.70
CA VAL A 137 0.42 2.46 -3.61
C VAL A 137 0.11 1.80 -2.27
N GLY A 138 -1.14 1.41 -2.05
CA GLY A 138 -1.60 0.77 -0.82
C GLY A 138 -2.70 1.57 -0.11
N VAL A 139 -3.49 0.88 0.72
CA VAL A 139 -4.59 1.51 1.47
C VAL A 139 -4.04 2.49 2.52
N ASP A 140 -3.03 2.04 3.28
CA ASP A 140 -2.24 2.90 4.15
C ASP A 140 -1.14 3.59 3.33
N ILE A 141 -1.54 4.68 2.66
CA ILE A 141 -0.65 5.51 1.86
C ILE A 141 0.51 5.98 2.74
N ALA A 142 1.73 5.90 2.21
CA ALA A 142 2.94 6.33 2.88
C ALA A 142 3.20 5.67 4.23
N CYS A 143 2.67 4.46 4.46
CA CYS A 143 3.16 3.60 5.53
C CYS A 143 4.69 3.52 5.46
N ARG A 144 5.33 3.72 6.61
CA ARG A 144 6.77 3.93 6.72
C ARG A 144 7.33 3.40 8.03
N MET A 145 8.64 3.18 7.99
CA MET A 145 9.46 2.90 9.16
C MET A 145 10.22 4.17 9.57
N LYS A 146 10.40 4.37 10.88
CA LYS A 146 11.35 5.34 11.42
C LYS A 146 12.12 4.74 12.58
N LEU A 147 13.45 4.76 12.49
CA LEU A 147 14.35 4.42 13.58
C LEU A 147 15.05 5.69 14.07
N SER A 148 15.05 5.89 15.38
CA SER A 148 15.84 6.94 16.05
C SER A 148 16.76 6.32 17.08
N VAL A 149 18.03 6.66 16.99
CA VAL A 149 19.05 6.30 17.98
C VAL A 149 19.06 7.35 19.07
N LEU A 150 19.09 6.91 20.32
CA LEU A 150 18.98 7.77 21.49
C LEU A 150 20.30 7.85 22.25
N ASP A 151 20.56 8.98 22.90
CA ASP A 151 21.68 9.21 23.82
C ASP A 151 21.52 8.51 25.19
N ALA A 152 20.90 7.33 25.21
CA ALA A 152 20.67 6.56 26.42
C ALA A 152 21.66 5.39 26.55
N PRO A 153 22.21 5.11 27.75
CA PRO A 153 23.01 3.92 27.97
C PRO A 153 22.20 2.64 27.71
N VAL A 154 22.79 1.65 27.03
CA VAL A 154 22.13 0.37 26.72
C VAL A 154 21.63 -0.35 27.99
N ALA A 155 22.42 -0.33 29.07
CA ALA A 155 22.03 -0.92 30.36
C ALA A 155 20.70 -0.35 30.89
N SER A 156 20.36 0.88 30.53
CA SER A 156 19.18 1.54 31.02
C SER A 156 17.86 0.97 30.49
N LEU A 157 17.86 0.22 29.37
CA LEU A 157 16.71 -0.57 28.91
C LEU A 157 16.26 -1.62 29.95
N HIS A 158 17.19 -2.08 30.78
CA HIS A 158 16.94 -3.01 31.87
C HIS A 158 16.77 -2.28 33.21
N GLU A 159 17.69 -1.36 33.55
CA GLU A 159 17.69 -0.66 34.84
C GLU A 159 16.52 0.30 35.03
N ARG A 160 16.02 0.91 33.94
CA ARG A 160 14.93 1.90 33.95
C ARG A 160 13.73 1.42 33.13
N ARG A 161 13.50 0.11 33.07
CA ARG A 161 12.51 -0.51 32.17
C ARG A 161 11.11 0.12 32.24
N ASP A 162 10.63 0.46 33.44
CA ASP A 162 9.32 1.09 33.63
C ASP A 162 9.21 2.49 32.99
N GLN A 163 10.32 3.23 32.89
CA GLN A 163 10.34 4.53 32.20
C GLN A 163 10.15 4.34 30.69
N TYR A 164 10.81 3.33 30.11
CA TYR A 164 10.62 2.97 28.69
C TYR A 164 9.19 2.48 28.41
N ARG A 165 8.63 1.64 29.29
CA ARG A 165 7.22 1.22 29.21
C ARG A 165 6.29 2.43 29.21
N THR A 166 6.46 3.32 30.19
CA THR A 166 5.66 4.54 30.34
C THR A 166 5.79 5.47 29.13
N ALA A 167 7.00 5.60 28.58
CA ALA A 167 7.27 6.40 27.39
C ALA A 167 6.51 5.87 26.16
N LEU A 168 6.48 4.56 25.93
CA LEU A 168 5.67 3.95 24.86
C LEU A 168 4.16 4.07 25.15
N GLU A 169 3.73 3.85 26.39
CA GLU A 169 2.33 3.90 26.79
C GLU A 169 1.72 5.29 26.56
N ARG A 170 2.46 6.35 26.91
CA ARG A 170 1.99 7.74 26.87
C ARG A 170 2.45 8.53 25.64
N GLY A 171 3.51 8.09 24.97
CA GLY A 171 4.09 8.80 23.83
C GLY A 171 3.31 8.64 22.52
N THR A 172 2.51 7.58 22.41
CA THR A 172 1.65 7.30 21.24
C THR A 172 0.34 6.59 21.64
N ARG A 173 -0.67 6.64 20.76
CA ARG A 173 -1.95 5.95 20.89
C ARG A 173 -2.11 4.89 19.79
N PHE A 174 -2.70 3.76 20.15
CA PHE A 174 -3.02 2.66 19.24
C PHE A 174 -4.53 2.45 19.17
N GLY A 175 -5.01 1.82 18.11
CA GLY A 175 -6.41 1.57 17.84
C GLY A 175 -6.94 2.41 16.68
N VAL A 176 -7.83 1.83 15.88
CA VAL A 176 -8.49 2.52 14.76
C VAL A 176 -9.22 3.76 15.24
N GLY A 177 -8.97 4.90 14.57
CA GLY A 177 -9.65 6.14 14.90
C GLY A 177 -9.18 6.77 16.22
N SER A 178 -8.09 6.27 16.83
CA SER A 178 -7.51 6.88 18.03
C SER A 178 -7.06 8.30 17.76
N GLU A 179 -7.37 9.19 18.71
CA GLU A 179 -7.16 10.63 18.59
C GLU A 179 -6.59 11.20 19.89
N TYR A 180 -5.87 12.31 19.79
CA TYR A 180 -5.53 13.15 20.94
C TYR A 180 -6.63 14.19 21.19
N GLN A 181 -7.02 14.33 22.46
CA GLN A 181 -7.92 15.42 22.88
C GLN A 181 -7.29 16.80 22.63
N GLN A 182 -5.99 16.93 22.92
CA GLN A 182 -5.19 18.09 22.57
C GLN A 182 -4.34 17.75 21.34
N PRO A 183 -4.66 18.30 20.16
CA PRO A 183 -3.95 17.99 18.93
C PRO A 183 -2.45 18.28 19.03
N GLN A 184 -1.65 17.43 18.40
CA GLN A 184 -0.20 17.62 18.37
C GLN A 184 0.18 18.71 17.36
N SER A 185 1.29 19.41 17.59
CA SER A 185 1.79 20.43 16.66
C SER A 185 2.90 19.89 15.76
N HIS A 186 2.79 20.18 14.46
CA HIS A 186 3.81 19.96 13.43
C HIS A 186 3.49 20.82 12.20
N ALA A 187 4.50 21.32 11.49
CA ALA A 187 4.35 22.21 10.34
C ALA A 187 3.52 21.64 9.17
N VAL A 188 3.30 20.32 9.14
CA VAL A 188 2.47 19.67 8.11
C VAL A 188 1.00 20.10 8.20
N MET A 189 0.55 20.54 9.38
CA MET A 189 -0.81 21.02 9.57
C MET A 189 -1.00 22.45 9.04
N ASP A 190 0.09 23.16 8.78
CA ASP A 190 0.11 24.50 8.20
C ASP A 190 0.22 24.48 6.66
N GLU A 191 0.50 23.31 6.07
CA GLU A 191 0.49 23.13 4.61
C GLU A 191 -0.91 23.31 4.00
N ASP A 192 -0.97 23.38 2.66
CA ASP A 192 -2.24 23.42 1.96
C ASP A 192 -2.94 22.06 1.94
N TRP A 193 -3.97 21.91 2.77
CA TRP A 193 -4.85 20.74 2.78
C TRP A 193 -5.99 20.87 1.76
N ASN A 194 -6.12 22.01 1.06
CA ASN A 194 -7.16 22.21 0.03
C ASN A 194 -6.77 21.64 -1.33
N VAL A 195 -5.62 20.98 -1.46
CA VAL A 195 -5.16 20.31 -2.69
C VAL A 195 -6.22 19.39 -3.31
N THR A 196 -7.09 18.80 -2.50
CA THR A 196 -8.29 18.09 -2.94
C THR A 196 -9.44 18.31 -1.97
N ARG A 197 -10.67 17.99 -2.40
CA ARG A 197 -11.83 17.96 -1.50
C ARG A 197 -11.62 17.02 -0.31
N ILE A 198 -11.10 15.82 -0.56
CA ILE A 198 -10.98 14.79 0.48
C ILE A 198 -9.92 15.13 1.53
N THR A 199 -8.79 15.72 1.12
CA THR A 199 -7.77 16.19 2.08
C THR A 199 -8.33 17.31 2.95
N ARG A 200 -9.05 18.28 2.37
CA ARG A 200 -9.68 19.37 3.13
C ARG A 200 -10.66 18.84 4.18
N GLU A 201 -11.54 17.92 3.78
CA GLU A 201 -12.53 17.29 4.68
C GLU A 201 -11.86 16.46 5.80
N LYS A 202 -10.64 15.97 5.58
CA LYS A 202 -9.90 15.14 6.53
C LYS A 202 -8.89 15.88 7.38
N LYS A 203 -8.67 17.19 7.18
CA LYS A 203 -7.65 17.97 7.92
C LYS A 203 -7.82 17.87 9.44
N ASP A 204 -9.01 18.09 9.97
CA ASP A 204 -9.23 18.08 11.43
C ASP A 204 -9.05 16.69 12.03
N VAL A 205 -9.48 15.66 11.31
CA VAL A 205 -9.24 14.25 11.69
C VAL A 205 -7.75 13.97 11.69
N ALA A 206 -7.04 14.37 10.64
CA ALA A 206 -5.59 14.22 10.55
C ALA A 206 -4.88 14.92 11.71
N TRP A 207 -5.31 16.12 12.10
CA TRP A 207 -4.71 16.84 13.21
C TRP A 207 -4.88 16.10 14.54
N ARG A 208 -6.09 15.58 14.82
CA ARG A 208 -6.36 14.82 16.04
C ARG A 208 -5.65 13.46 16.05
N GLN A 209 -5.41 12.86 14.89
CA GLN A 209 -4.67 11.60 14.75
C GLN A 209 -3.14 11.76 14.66
N LEU A 210 -2.63 13.00 14.56
CA LEU A 210 -1.20 13.24 14.44
C LEU A 210 -0.47 12.80 15.72
N GLY A 211 0.55 11.96 15.57
CA GLY A 211 1.29 11.32 16.65
C GLY A 211 0.70 9.98 17.12
N THR A 212 -0.24 9.38 16.39
CA THR A 212 -0.84 8.08 16.73
C THR A 212 -0.25 6.96 15.89
N SER A 213 -0.14 5.76 16.47
CA SER A 213 0.45 4.61 15.80
C SER A 213 -0.56 3.82 14.99
N GLY A 214 -1.80 3.67 15.46
CA GLY A 214 -2.85 2.93 14.74
C GLY A 214 -3.07 1.48 15.12
N SER A 215 -3.51 0.67 14.17
CA SER A 215 -3.82 -0.76 14.34
C SER A 215 -3.11 -1.66 13.32
N GLY A 216 -3.38 -2.97 13.37
CA GLY A 216 -2.75 -3.95 12.48
C GLY A 216 -1.26 -4.15 12.81
N ASN A 217 -0.43 -4.15 11.77
CA ASN A 217 1.02 -4.35 11.89
C ASN A 217 1.79 -3.11 12.37
N HIS A 218 1.11 -2.02 12.73
CA HIS A 218 1.73 -0.82 13.29
C HIS A 218 2.26 -1.07 14.71
N PHE A 219 3.46 -0.56 14.99
CA PHE A 219 4.14 -0.75 16.27
C PHE A 219 5.05 0.42 16.64
N VAL A 220 5.41 0.47 17.92
CA VAL A 220 6.52 1.26 18.42
C VAL A 220 7.27 0.42 19.43
N GLU A 221 8.58 0.34 19.29
CA GLU A 221 9.42 -0.54 20.10
C GLU A 221 10.77 0.07 20.43
N PHE A 222 11.24 -0.26 21.63
CA PHE A 222 12.62 -0.01 22.05
C PHE A 222 13.43 -1.29 21.92
N GLY A 223 14.70 -1.12 21.55
CA GLY A 223 15.63 -2.22 21.40
C GLY A 223 17.07 -1.75 21.33
N VAL A 224 17.96 -2.70 21.08
CA VAL A 224 19.39 -2.44 20.94
C VAL A 224 19.75 -2.44 19.46
N LEU A 225 20.29 -1.32 18.97
CA LEU A 225 20.90 -1.23 17.66
C LEU A 225 22.40 -1.54 17.77
N SER A 226 22.86 -2.57 17.07
CA SER A 226 24.27 -3.00 17.02
C SER A 226 24.88 -2.66 15.66
N LEU A 227 25.94 -1.83 15.68
CA LEU A 227 26.78 -1.49 14.53
C LEU A 227 28.15 -2.15 14.70
N ALA A 228 28.54 -2.98 13.74
CA ALA A 228 29.84 -3.68 13.78
C ALA A 228 31.02 -2.77 13.41
N ALA A 229 30.78 -1.75 12.59
CA ALA A 229 31.76 -0.77 12.13
C ALA A 229 31.12 0.64 12.16
N PRO A 230 31.93 1.71 12.22
CA PRO A 230 31.43 3.07 12.01
C PRO A 230 30.74 3.18 10.66
N ASP A 231 29.66 3.97 10.60
CA ASP A 231 28.90 4.18 9.39
C ASP A 231 28.66 5.67 9.14
N GLU A 232 29.17 6.17 8.02
CA GLU A 232 29.03 7.59 7.64
C GLU A 232 27.58 7.98 7.33
N GLY A 233 26.80 7.05 6.78
CA GLY A 233 25.40 7.32 6.44
C GLY A 233 24.52 7.50 7.68
N LEU A 234 24.78 6.72 8.73
CA LEU A 234 24.13 6.88 10.04
C LEU A 234 24.79 7.97 10.89
N GLY A 235 26.04 8.34 10.61
CA GLY A 235 26.81 9.26 11.42
C GLY A 235 27.16 8.69 12.81
N LEU A 236 27.31 7.36 12.92
CA LEU A 236 27.54 6.67 14.19
C LEU A 236 28.83 5.85 14.18
N PRO A 237 29.59 5.82 15.29
CA PRO A 237 30.68 4.88 15.45
C PRO A 237 30.18 3.43 15.62
N ALA A 238 31.11 2.47 15.57
CA ALA A 238 30.79 1.09 15.95
C ALA A 238 30.38 1.03 17.42
N GLY A 239 29.38 0.21 17.74
CA GLY A 239 28.89 0.08 19.10
C GLY A 239 27.46 -0.41 19.19
N GLN A 240 26.94 -0.36 20.42
CA GLN A 240 25.56 -0.67 20.74
C GLN A 240 24.85 0.57 21.27
N TYR A 241 23.64 0.80 20.79
CA TYR A 241 22.85 1.98 21.11
C TYR A 241 21.43 1.59 21.48
N VAL A 242 20.80 2.38 22.34
CA VAL A 242 19.35 2.32 22.49
C VAL A 242 18.71 2.97 21.26
N ALA A 243 17.77 2.27 20.64
CA ALA A 243 17.01 2.81 19.52
C ALA A 243 15.50 2.64 19.74
N LEU A 244 14.75 3.56 19.16
CA LEU A 244 13.31 3.57 19.05
C LEU A 244 12.95 3.31 17.58
N LEU A 245 12.24 2.21 17.31
CA LEU A 245 11.70 1.90 15.99
C LEU A 245 10.18 2.06 16.01
N SER A 246 9.63 2.70 14.99
CA SER A 246 8.19 2.76 14.79
C SER A 246 7.79 2.42 13.36
N HIS A 247 6.60 1.82 13.25
CA HIS A 247 5.91 1.48 12.03
C HIS A 247 4.50 2.05 12.09
N SER A 248 4.19 2.98 11.19
CA SER A 248 2.87 3.62 11.07
C SER A 248 2.75 4.28 9.70
N GLY A 249 1.63 4.95 9.44
CA GLY A 249 1.34 5.54 8.14
C GLY A 249 0.52 6.82 8.23
N SER A 250 -0.29 7.06 7.20
CA SER A 250 -1.07 8.30 7.07
C SER A 250 -2.49 8.19 7.66
N ARG A 251 -2.75 7.10 8.39
CA ARG A 251 -3.95 6.91 9.23
C ARG A 251 -5.24 6.99 8.41
N GLY A 252 -6.35 7.37 9.07
CA GLY A 252 -7.66 7.52 8.43
C GLY A 252 -7.68 8.46 7.20
N PRO A 253 -6.97 9.61 7.21
CA PRO A 253 -6.85 10.49 6.04
C PRO A 253 -6.28 9.77 4.80
N GLY A 254 -5.21 9.00 4.97
CA GLY A 254 -4.60 8.20 3.90
C GLY A 254 -5.55 7.19 3.28
N ALA A 255 -6.20 6.40 4.14
CA ALA A 255 -7.19 5.41 3.73
C ALA A 255 -8.37 6.06 2.98
N ALA A 256 -8.79 7.26 3.39
CA ALA A 256 -9.84 8.01 2.72
C ALA A 256 -9.41 8.46 1.32
N VAL A 257 -8.19 9.01 1.17
CA VAL A 257 -7.61 9.37 -0.14
C VAL A 257 -7.54 8.14 -1.05
N CYS A 258 -7.00 7.02 -0.56
CA CYS A 258 -6.93 5.78 -1.35
C CYS A 258 -8.31 5.33 -1.82
N SER A 259 -9.30 5.28 -0.92
CA SER A 259 -10.66 4.84 -1.21
C SER A 259 -11.33 5.72 -2.29
N THR A 260 -11.25 7.05 -2.13
CA THR A 260 -11.83 8.02 -3.07
C THR A 260 -11.26 7.84 -4.47
N TYR A 261 -9.93 7.87 -4.62
CA TYR A 261 -9.31 7.83 -5.95
C TYR A 261 -9.32 6.44 -6.58
N SER A 262 -9.35 5.38 -5.78
CA SER A 262 -9.60 4.02 -6.27
C SER A 262 -11.00 3.88 -6.87
N ALA A 263 -12.02 4.45 -6.22
CA ALA A 263 -13.39 4.42 -6.72
C ALA A 263 -13.52 5.22 -8.03
N ILE A 264 -12.84 6.37 -8.13
CA ILE A 264 -12.77 7.16 -9.37
C ILE A 264 -12.11 6.35 -10.49
N ALA A 265 -10.95 5.76 -10.24
CA ALA A 265 -10.24 4.94 -11.23
C ALA A 265 -11.09 3.76 -11.71
N GLN A 266 -11.76 3.06 -10.77
CA GLN A 266 -12.64 1.94 -11.09
C GLN A 266 -13.86 2.35 -11.91
N ALA A 267 -14.43 3.52 -11.64
CA ALA A 267 -15.57 4.04 -12.40
C ALA A 267 -15.21 4.41 -13.84
N GLN A 268 -13.96 4.83 -14.08
CA GLN A 268 -13.43 5.14 -15.41
C GLN A 268 -12.98 3.90 -16.19
N LEU A 269 -12.79 2.77 -15.51
CA LEU A 269 -12.29 1.56 -16.12
C LEU A 269 -13.28 1.00 -17.15
N PRO A 270 -12.84 0.74 -18.39
CA PRO A 270 -13.72 0.15 -19.37
C PRO A 270 -14.22 -1.23 -18.95
N ALA A 271 -15.42 -1.58 -19.39
CA ALA A 271 -16.10 -2.78 -18.94
C ALA A 271 -15.35 -4.08 -19.30
N GLU A 272 -14.62 -4.08 -20.42
CA GLU A 272 -13.74 -5.17 -20.87
C GLU A 272 -12.55 -5.39 -19.93
N LEU A 273 -12.10 -4.33 -19.23
CA LEU A 273 -10.98 -4.37 -18.31
C LEU A 273 -11.39 -4.54 -16.85
N LYS A 274 -12.67 -4.83 -16.56
CA LYS A 274 -13.17 -4.96 -15.17
C LYS A 274 -12.43 -5.96 -14.30
N VAL A 275 -11.79 -6.97 -14.89
CA VAL A 275 -10.91 -7.90 -14.17
C VAL A 275 -9.74 -7.18 -13.49
N LEU A 276 -9.28 -6.07 -14.06
CA LEU A 276 -8.25 -5.18 -13.50
C LEU A 276 -8.83 -4.15 -12.53
N GLY A 277 -10.07 -4.31 -12.02
CA GLY A 277 -10.71 -3.29 -11.17
C GLY A 277 -9.88 -2.85 -9.97
N ARG A 278 -9.19 -3.78 -9.29
CA ARG A 278 -8.28 -3.45 -8.18
C ARG A 278 -6.94 -2.84 -8.64
N LEU A 279 -6.69 -2.83 -9.93
CA LEU A 279 -5.51 -2.30 -10.61
C LEU A 279 -5.91 -1.12 -11.53
N ALA A 280 -7.09 -0.55 -11.33
CA ALA A 280 -7.54 0.61 -12.08
C ALA A 280 -6.59 1.79 -11.83
N TRP A 281 -6.26 2.53 -12.88
CA TRP A 281 -5.24 3.55 -12.86
C TRP A 281 -5.81 4.92 -13.21
N LEU A 282 -5.06 5.96 -12.87
CA LEU A 282 -5.32 7.34 -13.23
C LEU A 282 -4.12 7.84 -14.03
N ALA A 283 -4.37 8.41 -15.22
CA ALA A 283 -3.31 9.06 -15.99
C ALA A 283 -2.89 10.36 -15.29
N LEU A 284 -1.59 10.64 -15.21
CA LEU A 284 -1.06 11.79 -14.46
C LEU A 284 -1.26 13.14 -15.16
N ASP A 285 -1.64 13.13 -16.43
CA ASP A 285 -2.07 14.31 -17.19
C ASP A 285 -3.57 14.61 -17.02
N ALA A 286 -4.36 13.66 -16.51
CA ALA A 286 -5.76 13.86 -16.21
C ALA A 286 -5.96 14.50 -14.82
N GLN A 287 -7.03 15.28 -14.67
CA GLN A 287 -7.37 15.97 -13.41
C GLN A 287 -7.33 15.02 -12.20
N ALA A 288 -8.02 13.86 -12.29
CA ALA A 288 -8.07 12.91 -11.18
C ALA A 288 -6.68 12.34 -10.81
N GLY A 289 -5.79 12.16 -11.79
CA GLY A 289 -4.42 11.71 -11.53
C GLY A 289 -3.56 12.78 -10.86
N GLN A 290 -3.69 14.04 -11.29
CA GLN A 290 -3.00 15.18 -10.66
C GLN A 290 -3.46 15.39 -9.22
N GLU A 291 -4.77 15.33 -8.99
CA GLU A 291 -5.35 15.45 -7.66
C GLU A 291 -4.90 14.31 -6.74
N TYR A 292 -4.95 13.04 -7.20
CA TYR A 292 -4.45 11.91 -6.42
C TYR A 292 -2.96 12.07 -6.12
N TRP A 293 -2.16 12.48 -7.09
CA TRP A 293 -0.73 12.69 -6.91
C TRP A 293 -0.45 13.73 -5.83
N ALA A 294 -1.15 14.87 -5.85
CA ALA A 294 -1.02 15.91 -4.84
C ALA A 294 -1.45 15.41 -3.44
N ALA A 295 -2.60 14.73 -3.35
CA ALA A 295 -3.10 14.17 -2.10
C ALA A 295 -2.17 13.09 -1.53
N MET A 296 -1.68 12.17 -2.36
CA MET A 296 -0.73 11.13 -1.98
C MET A 296 0.56 11.74 -1.41
N ASN A 297 1.10 12.78 -2.05
CA ASN A 297 2.30 13.47 -1.57
C ASN A 297 2.07 14.20 -0.23
N LEU A 298 0.90 14.81 -0.03
CA LEU A 298 0.52 15.37 1.28
C LEU A 298 0.43 14.26 2.35
N MET A 299 -0.15 13.10 2.03
CA MET A 299 -0.19 11.95 2.95
C MET A 299 1.21 11.42 3.27
N GLY A 300 2.14 11.47 2.31
CA GLY A 300 3.56 11.20 2.52
C GLY A 300 4.20 12.07 3.60
N ARG A 301 4.02 13.38 3.47
CA ARG A 301 4.55 14.34 4.45
C ARG A 301 3.83 14.23 5.81
N TYR A 302 2.52 13.96 5.80
CA TYR A 302 1.77 13.72 7.03
C TYR A 302 2.24 12.46 7.76
N ALA A 303 2.49 11.35 7.06
CA ALA A 303 3.04 10.15 7.67
C ALA A 303 4.43 10.42 8.28
N ALA A 304 5.31 11.15 7.58
CA ALA A 304 6.60 11.56 8.14
C ALA A 304 6.45 12.38 9.43
N ALA A 305 5.55 13.37 9.41
CA ALA A 305 5.21 14.18 10.58
C ALA A 305 4.64 13.35 11.74
N ASN A 306 3.80 12.35 11.44
CA ASN A 306 3.23 11.45 12.43
C ASN A 306 4.33 10.73 13.21
N HIS A 307 5.32 10.16 12.51
CA HIS A 307 6.48 9.53 13.13
C HIS A 307 7.36 10.53 13.89
N ALA A 308 7.59 11.72 13.34
CA ALA A 308 8.35 12.77 14.03
C ALA A 308 7.71 13.14 15.38
N VAL A 309 6.38 13.25 15.42
CA VAL A 309 5.64 13.52 16.66
C VAL A 309 5.70 12.35 17.63
N ILE A 310 5.54 11.10 17.17
CA ILE A 310 5.68 9.89 18.01
C ILE A 310 7.07 9.87 18.66
N HIS A 311 8.12 10.00 17.85
CA HIS A 311 9.50 9.93 18.34
C HIS A 311 9.83 11.07 19.29
N ARG A 312 9.41 12.30 18.97
CA ARG A 312 9.54 13.48 19.86
C ARG A 312 8.87 13.22 21.21
N ASN A 313 7.64 12.72 21.21
CA ASN A 313 6.87 12.50 22.43
C ASN A 313 7.49 11.40 23.30
N VAL A 314 7.86 10.27 22.69
CA VAL A 314 8.49 9.15 23.37
C VAL A 314 9.87 9.54 23.93
N ALA A 315 10.73 10.17 23.12
CA ALA A 315 12.07 10.60 23.55
C ALA A 315 11.99 11.64 24.68
N ARG A 316 11.09 12.62 24.58
CA ARG A 316 10.85 13.62 25.64
C ARG A 316 10.38 12.99 26.96
N LEU A 317 9.50 11.99 26.90
CA LEU A 317 9.03 11.28 28.09
C LEU A 317 10.14 10.45 28.75
N LEU A 318 11.08 9.95 27.95
CA LEU A 318 12.26 9.23 28.43
C LEU A 318 13.35 10.19 28.96
N GLY A 319 13.32 11.47 28.56
CA GLY A 319 14.39 12.43 28.84
C GLY A 319 15.65 12.16 28.02
N ALA A 320 15.48 11.68 26.80
CA ALA A 320 16.58 11.36 25.86
C ALA A 320 16.50 12.24 24.61
N GLU A 321 17.65 12.47 23.99
CA GLU A 321 17.82 13.14 22.71
C GLU A 321 18.02 12.13 21.58
N VAL A 322 17.58 12.50 20.37
CA VAL A 322 17.80 11.70 19.16
C VAL A 322 19.13 12.13 18.55
N ILE A 323 20.10 11.19 18.48
CA ILE A 323 21.46 11.47 17.99
C ILE A 323 21.69 11.02 16.55
N ALA A 324 20.87 10.09 16.05
CA ALA A 324 20.90 9.63 14.66
C ALA A 324 19.56 8.98 14.31
N GLY A 325 19.34 8.69 13.03
CA GLY A 325 18.14 7.97 12.62
C GLY A 325 18.06 7.73 11.12
N VAL A 326 17.11 6.88 10.76
CA VAL A 326 16.80 6.50 9.38
C VAL A 326 15.29 6.32 9.25
N GLU A 327 14.74 6.63 8.09
CA GLU A 327 13.34 6.41 7.78
C GLU A 327 13.14 6.12 6.29
N ASN A 328 12.14 5.31 5.97
CA ASN A 328 11.84 4.89 4.61
C ASN A 328 10.35 4.59 4.44
N HIS A 329 9.78 4.98 3.30
CA HIS A 329 8.44 4.55 2.90
C HIS A 329 8.47 3.11 2.40
N HIS A 330 7.34 2.42 2.51
CA HIS A 330 7.13 1.14 1.85
C HIS A 330 5.79 0.99 1.12
N ASN A 331 4.91 1.99 1.19
CA ASN A 331 3.66 2.09 0.42
C ASN A 331 3.57 3.46 -0.27
N PHE A 332 4.14 3.63 -1.45
CA PHE A 332 4.15 4.92 -2.13
C PHE A 332 4.41 4.78 -3.64
N ALA A 333 4.27 5.88 -4.38
CA ALA A 333 4.69 5.97 -5.77
C ALA A 333 5.60 7.18 -6.00
N TRP A 334 6.64 7.00 -6.82
CA TRP A 334 7.63 8.02 -7.13
C TRP A 334 7.79 8.18 -8.63
N ARG A 335 8.09 9.40 -9.08
CA ARG A 335 8.57 9.64 -10.43
C ARG A 335 10.08 9.42 -10.44
N GLU A 336 10.53 8.46 -11.24
CA GLU A 336 11.92 8.03 -11.30
C GLU A 336 12.35 7.83 -12.74
N ARG A 337 13.66 7.83 -12.98
CA ARG A 337 14.23 7.58 -14.31
C ARG A 337 14.92 6.23 -14.35
N HIS A 338 14.34 5.29 -15.08
CA HIS A 338 14.86 3.91 -15.23
C HIS A 338 14.98 3.54 -16.70
N GLY A 339 16.11 2.95 -17.10
CA GLY A 339 16.33 2.55 -18.50
C GLY A 339 16.20 3.71 -19.51
N GLY A 340 16.52 4.93 -19.09
CA GLY A 340 16.41 6.15 -19.90
C GLY A 340 14.99 6.72 -20.04
N ARG A 341 14.00 6.19 -19.31
CA ARG A 341 12.60 6.62 -19.35
C ARG A 341 12.15 7.17 -18.00
N ASP A 342 11.31 8.20 -18.03
CA ASP A 342 10.62 8.68 -16.84
C ASP A 342 9.40 7.79 -16.58
N VAL A 343 9.33 7.19 -15.40
CA VAL A 343 8.30 6.24 -15.00
C VAL A 343 7.79 6.53 -13.60
N VAL A 344 6.58 6.06 -13.31
CA VAL A 344 5.98 6.08 -11.98
C VAL A 344 6.19 4.72 -11.33
N VAL A 345 7.12 4.64 -10.39
CA VAL A 345 7.44 3.41 -9.66
C VAL A 345 6.55 3.32 -8.43
N HIS A 346 5.66 2.35 -8.41
CA HIS A 346 4.83 1.98 -7.27
C HIS A 346 5.57 0.94 -6.45
N ARG A 347 5.65 1.15 -5.14
CA ARG A 347 6.16 0.15 -4.21
C ARG A 347 5.09 -0.09 -3.15
N LYS A 348 4.67 -1.34 -3.00
CA LYS A 348 3.71 -1.78 -1.98
C LYS A 348 4.30 -2.88 -1.15
N GLY A 349 4.57 -2.60 0.11
CA GLY A 349 5.47 -3.41 0.91
C GLY A 349 6.82 -3.59 0.22
N ALA A 350 7.36 -2.54 -0.39
CA ALA A 350 8.71 -2.53 -0.91
C ALA A 350 9.29 -1.14 -0.69
N THR A 351 10.60 -1.04 -0.47
CA THR A 351 11.23 0.23 -0.08
C THR A 351 12.27 0.69 -1.11
N PRO A 352 12.48 2.01 -1.29
CA PRO A 352 13.59 2.50 -2.11
C PRO A 352 14.94 1.98 -1.60
N ALA A 353 15.77 1.53 -2.53
CA ALA A 353 17.08 0.92 -2.32
C ALA A 353 18.07 1.36 -3.43
N ALA A 354 17.96 2.61 -3.89
CA ALA A 354 18.95 3.22 -4.75
C ALA A 354 20.33 3.22 -4.06
N ALA A 355 21.40 3.25 -4.85
CA ALA A 355 22.76 3.18 -4.31
C ALA A 355 22.99 4.23 -3.21
N GLY A 356 23.35 3.77 -2.01
CA GLY A 356 23.61 4.66 -0.87
C GLY A 356 22.40 5.01 -0.01
N VAL A 357 21.17 4.75 -0.46
CA VAL A 357 19.96 5.07 0.30
C VAL A 357 19.82 4.15 1.51
N LEU A 358 19.71 4.73 2.70
CA LEU A 358 19.45 3.99 3.93
C LEU A 358 17.96 3.64 4.07
N GLY A 359 17.68 2.49 4.68
CA GLY A 359 16.33 2.06 5.04
C GLY A 359 16.32 1.12 6.23
N VAL A 360 15.11 0.79 6.71
CA VAL A 360 14.88 -0.20 7.77
C VAL A 360 13.95 -1.28 7.26
N ILE A 361 14.33 -2.54 7.49
CA ILE A 361 13.56 -3.74 7.15
C ILE A 361 13.28 -4.50 8.46
N PRO A 362 12.08 -4.36 9.07
CA PRO A 362 11.69 -5.06 10.28
C PRO A 362 11.40 -6.56 10.06
N GLY A 363 11.71 -7.36 11.08
CA GLY A 363 11.24 -8.74 11.20
C GLY A 363 9.86 -8.82 11.82
N SER A 364 9.80 -9.21 13.09
CA SER A 364 8.58 -9.30 13.89
C SER A 364 8.83 -8.69 15.27
N MET A 365 7.82 -8.65 16.14
CA MET A 365 7.96 -8.18 17.53
C MET A 365 9.06 -8.88 18.36
N ALA A 366 9.62 -10.01 17.88
CA ALA A 366 10.66 -10.75 18.58
C ALA A 366 11.91 -11.02 17.72
N ASP A 367 11.86 -10.67 16.44
CA ASP A 367 12.91 -10.97 15.47
C ASP A 367 13.58 -9.67 15.06
N PRO A 368 14.87 -9.69 14.66
CA PRO A 368 15.60 -8.46 14.41
C PRO A 368 14.99 -7.65 13.26
N ALA A 369 15.17 -6.33 13.34
CA ALA A 369 15.12 -5.44 12.19
C ALA A 369 16.54 -5.16 11.69
N PHE A 370 16.68 -4.78 10.42
CA PHE A 370 17.97 -4.43 9.83
C PHE A 370 17.94 -3.01 9.29
N VAL A 371 18.94 -2.21 9.67
CA VAL A 371 19.25 -1.00 8.92
C VAL A 371 20.08 -1.43 7.72
N VAL A 372 19.66 -1.01 6.54
CA VAL A 372 20.23 -1.44 5.27
C VAL A 372 20.62 -0.24 4.42
N ARG A 373 21.54 -0.46 3.48
CA ARG A 373 21.88 0.49 2.42
C ARG A 373 21.61 -0.13 1.05
N GLY A 374 20.89 0.61 0.21
CA GLY A 374 20.58 0.21 -1.14
C GLY A 374 21.81 0.07 -2.03
N ARG A 375 21.80 -0.93 -2.91
CA ARG A 375 22.84 -1.18 -3.93
C ARG A 375 22.49 -0.62 -5.30
N GLY A 376 21.26 -0.12 -5.51
CA GLY A 376 20.82 0.44 -6.79
C GLY A 376 20.67 -0.61 -7.90
N HIS A 377 20.04 -1.74 -7.58
CA HIS A 377 19.88 -2.82 -8.54
C HIS A 377 18.80 -2.47 -9.59
N ALA A 378 19.20 -2.30 -10.85
CA ALA A 378 18.33 -1.79 -11.90
C ALA A 378 17.06 -2.64 -12.14
N GLU A 379 17.16 -3.98 -12.12
CA GLU A 379 15.98 -4.85 -12.33
C GLU A 379 14.96 -4.80 -11.19
N SER A 380 15.33 -4.28 -10.01
CA SER A 380 14.39 -4.08 -8.91
C SER A 380 13.80 -2.66 -8.92
N PHE A 381 14.12 -1.83 -9.92
CA PHE A 381 13.82 -0.41 -9.94
C PHE A 381 14.32 0.28 -8.67
N ASP A 382 15.57 -0.02 -8.28
CA ASP A 382 16.18 0.48 -7.06
C ASP A 382 15.29 0.23 -5.84
N SER A 383 14.82 -1.00 -5.67
CA SER A 383 13.92 -1.39 -4.58
C SER A 383 14.42 -2.62 -3.82
N ALA A 384 13.94 -2.76 -2.58
CA ALA A 384 14.18 -3.90 -1.70
C ALA A 384 12.90 -4.29 -0.94
N ALA A 385 12.94 -5.44 -0.25
CA ALA A 385 11.85 -5.86 0.65
C ALA A 385 11.63 -4.84 1.77
N HIS A 386 10.42 -4.82 2.32
CA HIS A 386 10.04 -3.90 3.39
C HIS A 386 10.01 -4.55 4.78
N GLY A 387 9.95 -5.88 4.86
CA GLY A 387 9.91 -6.58 6.14
C GLY A 387 10.01 -8.08 5.96
N ALA A 388 9.50 -8.86 6.92
CA ALA A 388 9.48 -10.32 6.82
C ALA A 388 8.39 -10.85 5.86
N GLY A 389 7.28 -10.12 5.72
CA GLY A 389 6.12 -10.58 4.96
C GLY A 389 5.30 -11.64 5.69
N ARG A 390 3.98 -11.64 5.51
CA ARG A 390 3.08 -12.59 6.18
C ARG A 390 3.07 -13.92 5.43
N ARG A 391 3.09 -15.03 6.18
CA ARG A 391 2.90 -16.40 5.65
C ARG A 391 1.47 -16.92 5.83
N MET A 392 0.61 -16.15 6.48
CA MET A 392 -0.79 -16.53 6.71
C MET A 392 -1.71 -15.32 6.87
N SER A 393 -2.99 -15.54 6.58
CA SER A 393 -4.02 -14.52 6.77
C SER A 393 -4.23 -14.20 8.25
N ARG A 394 -4.72 -12.99 8.56
CA ARG A 394 -5.08 -12.58 9.93
C ARG A 394 -6.11 -13.52 10.57
N ARG A 395 -7.08 -13.97 9.77
CA ARG A 395 -8.08 -14.96 10.20
C ARG A 395 -7.41 -16.27 10.64
N GLN A 396 -6.55 -16.81 9.79
CA GLN A 396 -5.81 -18.04 10.11
C GLN A 396 -4.92 -17.87 11.34
N ALA A 397 -4.28 -16.71 11.49
CA ALA A 397 -3.45 -16.43 12.67
C ALA A 397 -4.27 -16.42 13.97
N HIS A 398 -5.44 -15.76 13.97
CA HIS A 398 -6.35 -15.77 15.12
C HIS A 398 -6.84 -17.18 15.47
N ASP A 399 -7.12 -18.00 14.45
CA ASP A 399 -7.56 -19.38 14.66
C ASP A 399 -6.41 -20.25 15.24
N THR A 400 -5.17 -20.02 14.79
CA THR A 400 -3.98 -20.82 15.11
C THR A 400 -3.33 -20.45 16.45
N PHE A 401 -3.17 -19.15 16.72
CA PHE A 401 -2.39 -18.68 17.86
C PHE A 401 -3.26 -18.24 19.03
N ARG A 402 -2.73 -18.40 20.24
CA ARG A 402 -3.29 -17.82 21.46
C ARG A 402 -2.24 -16.89 22.06
N PHE A 403 -2.55 -15.59 22.12
CA PHE A 403 -1.59 -14.58 22.52
C PHE A 403 -1.01 -14.81 23.92
N SER A 404 -1.80 -15.35 24.86
CA SER A 404 -1.32 -15.70 26.20
C SER A 404 -0.17 -16.72 26.21
N GLN A 405 -0.18 -17.69 25.31
CA GLN A 405 0.88 -18.69 25.18
C GLN A 405 2.12 -18.07 24.53
N VAL A 406 1.93 -17.28 23.47
CA VAL A 406 3.03 -16.58 22.79
C VAL A 406 3.72 -15.61 23.73
N ARG A 407 2.97 -14.86 24.55
CA ARG A 407 3.53 -13.88 25.50
C ARG A 407 4.54 -14.52 26.46
N LYS A 408 4.33 -15.76 26.89
CA LYS A 408 5.30 -16.48 27.73
C LYS A 408 6.61 -16.75 26.98
N GLN A 409 6.51 -17.23 25.73
CA GLN A 409 7.68 -17.47 24.88
C GLN A 409 8.45 -16.19 24.56
N LEU A 410 7.75 -15.07 24.39
CA LEU A 410 8.36 -13.76 24.18
C LEU A 410 9.13 -13.28 25.41
N ALA A 411 8.55 -13.44 26.60
CA ALA A 411 9.22 -13.12 27.86
C ALA A 411 10.47 -13.97 28.09
N GLU A 412 10.44 -15.26 27.73
CA GLU A 412 11.61 -16.16 27.76
C GLU A 412 12.72 -15.72 26.79
N ARG A 413 12.37 -15.00 25.72
CA ARG A 413 13.31 -14.36 24.77
C ARG A 413 13.74 -12.95 25.21
N GLY A 414 13.33 -12.47 26.39
CA GLY A 414 13.66 -11.14 26.90
C GLY A 414 12.83 -10.00 26.31
N VAL A 415 11.75 -10.31 25.56
CA VAL A 415 10.88 -9.32 24.92
C VAL A 415 9.66 -9.04 25.80
N ASP A 416 9.52 -7.79 26.23
CA ASP A 416 8.36 -7.32 26.99
C ASP A 416 7.34 -6.68 26.05
N VAL A 417 6.26 -7.41 25.79
CA VAL A 417 5.16 -6.91 24.96
C VAL A 417 4.09 -6.28 25.84
N LEU A 418 3.92 -4.97 25.69
CA LEU A 418 2.93 -4.16 26.41
C LEU A 418 1.51 -4.47 25.94
N SER A 419 1.35 -4.60 24.62
CA SER A 419 0.10 -4.95 23.94
C SER A 419 0.40 -5.43 22.53
N ALA A 420 -0.33 -6.44 22.05
CA ALA A 420 -0.32 -6.84 20.64
C ALA A 420 -1.54 -7.71 20.29
N GLY A 421 -1.85 -7.77 19.00
CA GLY A 421 -2.82 -8.69 18.43
C GLY A 421 -2.26 -10.10 18.25
N SER A 422 -3.13 -11.11 18.38
CA SER A 422 -2.75 -12.51 18.08
C SER A 422 -2.37 -12.74 16.61
N ASP A 423 -2.79 -11.84 15.72
CA ASP A 423 -2.55 -11.87 14.29
C ASP A 423 -1.21 -11.24 13.88
N GLU A 424 -0.41 -10.77 14.84
CA GLU A 424 0.88 -10.12 14.62
C GLU A 424 2.05 -10.84 15.33
N VAL A 425 1.82 -12.03 15.89
CA VAL A 425 2.86 -12.82 16.59
C VAL A 425 3.93 -13.35 15.62
N PRO A 426 5.17 -13.64 16.08
CA PRO A 426 6.28 -14.01 15.18
C PRO A 426 5.96 -15.14 14.18
N GLY A 427 5.20 -16.15 14.60
CA GLY A 427 4.83 -17.29 13.75
C GLY A 427 3.94 -16.96 12.54
N VAL A 428 3.39 -15.74 12.43
CA VAL A 428 2.60 -15.30 11.27
C VAL A 428 3.44 -14.73 10.13
N TYR A 429 4.72 -14.48 10.40
CA TYR A 429 5.69 -13.89 9.47
C TYR A 429 6.63 -14.95 8.90
N LYS A 430 7.26 -14.65 7.75
CA LYS A 430 8.40 -15.44 7.26
C LYS A 430 9.62 -15.18 8.16
N ASP A 431 10.65 -15.99 8.00
CA ASP A 431 11.93 -15.75 8.67
C ASP A 431 12.65 -14.56 8.01
N ILE A 432 12.78 -13.46 8.75
CA ILE A 432 13.44 -12.24 8.27
C ILE A 432 14.87 -12.50 7.80
N ARG A 433 15.60 -13.44 8.41
CA ARG A 433 16.98 -13.74 8.01
C ARG A 433 17.03 -14.38 6.62
N GLN A 434 16.04 -15.20 6.26
CA GLN A 434 15.92 -15.78 4.93
C GLN A 434 15.54 -14.71 3.90
N VAL A 435 14.61 -13.81 4.25
CA VAL A 435 14.27 -12.65 3.40
C VAL A 435 15.51 -11.79 3.13
N MET A 436 16.31 -11.49 4.16
CA MET A 436 17.57 -10.75 4.01
C MET A 436 18.61 -11.50 3.18
N ALA A 437 18.74 -12.81 3.35
CA ALA A 437 19.65 -13.63 2.56
C ALA A 437 19.28 -13.64 1.06
N ALA A 438 17.98 -13.60 0.74
CA ALA A 438 17.47 -13.61 -0.62
C ALA A 438 17.63 -12.27 -1.38
N GLN A 439 18.06 -11.19 -0.72
CA GLN A 439 18.18 -9.84 -1.31
C GLN A 439 19.55 -9.19 -1.12
N GLN A 440 20.61 -9.98 -0.93
CA GLN A 440 21.98 -9.46 -0.73
C GLN A 440 22.49 -8.62 -1.92
N GLU A 441 21.94 -8.84 -3.12
CA GLU A 441 22.26 -8.02 -4.30
C GLU A 441 21.48 -6.69 -4.35
N LEU A 442 20.40 -6.56 -3.58
CA LEU A 442 19.58 -5.34 -3.52
C LEU A 442 20.08 -4.39 -2.43
N VAL A 443 20.55 -4.95 -1.32
CA VAL A 443 20.95 -4.18 -0.13
C VAL A 443 22.17 -4.76 0.56
N GLU A 444 22.88 -3.94 1.31
CA GLU A 444 23.82 -4.36 2.34
C GLU A 444 23.29 -4.06 3.74
N VAL A 445 23.62 -4.91 4.72
CA VAL A 445 23.25 -4.68 6.12
C VAL A 445 24.27 -3.76 6.76
N VAL A 446 23.78 -2.66 7.34
CA VAL A 446 24.58 -1.66 8.06
C VAL A 446 24.54 -1.93 9.57
N ALA A 447 23.36 -2.26 10.10
CA ALA A 447 23.16 -2.51 11.52
C ALA A 447 22.03 -3.52 11.75
N GLN A 448 22.07 -4.19 12.91
CA GLN A 448 20.97 -5.03 13.39
C GLN A 448 20.31 -4.36 14.60
N PHE A 449 18.98 -4.33 14.63
CA PHE A 449 18.18 -3.87 15.75
C PHE A 449 17.44 -5.06 16.37
N ASP A 450 17.65 -5.29 17.65
CA ASP A 450 16.99 -6.36 18.41
C ASP A 450 15.92 -5.77 19.35
N PRO A 451 14.62 -6.04 19.11
CA PRO A 451 13.54 -5.47 19.91
C PRO A 451 13.52 -6.05 21.33
N GLN A 452 13.21 -5.21 22.32
CA GLN A 452 13.13 -5.62 23.73
C GLN A 452 11.84 -5.19 24.43
N ILE A 453 11.27 -4.04 24.06
CA ILE A 453 10.01 -3.54 24.65
C ILE A 453 9.11 -3.12 23.50
N VAL A 454 8.00 -3.81 23.30
CA VAL A 454 7.16 -3.66 22.11
C VAL A 454 5.76 -3.25 22.49
N LYS A 455 5.23 -2.26 21.78
CA LYS A 455 3.82 -1.87 21.85
C LYS A 455 3.22 -1.92 20.45
N MET A 456 2.16 -2.70 20.31
CA MET A 456 1.30 -2.76 19.14
C MET A 456 -0.16 -2.57 19.56
N CYS A 457 -1.06 -2.52 18.60
CA CYS A 457 -2.49 -2.50 18.89
C CYS A 457 -2.94 -3.85 19.45
N GLY A 458 -3.69 -3.84 20.55
CA GLY A 458 -4.18 -5.04 21.24
C GLY A 458 -5.67 -5.00 21.60
N ASP A 459 -6.42 -4.05 21.02
CA ASP A 459 -7.84 -3.79 21.34
C ASP A 459 -8.83 -4.57 20.45
N GLY A 460 -8.33 -5.41 19.53
CA GLY A 460 -9.15 -6.15 18.56
C GLY A 460 -9.70 -5.29 17.43
N SER A 461 -9.26 -4.04 17.30
CA SER A 461 -9.65 -3.18 16.19
C SER A 461 -9.18 -3.74 14.84
N ARG A 462 -9.94 -3.42 13.79
CA ARG A 462 -9.64 -3.88 12.44
C ARG A 462 -8.29 -3.31 11.98
N ALA A 463 -7.47 -4.13 11.35
CA ALA A 463 -6.21 -3.69 10.76
C ALA A 463 -6.42 -2.65 9.63
N GLU A 464 -5.49 -1.71 9.50
CA GLU A 464 -5.57 -0.59 8.55
C GLU A 464 -4.82 -0.82 7.23
N ASP A 465 -4.17 -1.96 7.07
CA ASP A 465 -3.37 -2.40 5.92
C ASP A 465 -4.07 -3.42 5.00
#